data_AF-A0A946AZX8-F1
#
_entry.id   AF-A0A946AZX8-F1
#
_cell.length_a   1.000
_cell.length_b   1.000
_cell.length_c   1.000
_cell.angle_alpha   90.00
_cell.angle_beta   90.00
_cell.angle_gamma   90.00
#
_symmetry.space_group_name_H-M   'P 1'
#
loop_
_entity.id
_entity.type
_entity.pdbx_description
1 polymer ?
#
loop_
_entity_poly.entity_id
_entity_poly.type
_entity_poly.pdbx_seq_one_letter_code
_entity_poly.pdbx_strand_id
1 'polypeptide(L)'
;MIHAIALSAHLLAAIIWVGGMFFAYMALRPSMPVLSPPDPVKLWGRVFFNFFNWVWLSIIVLVLTGYWMLFAVYGGFALAPAYLHIMHGLGLVMIALYLHLFFAPYGRLQKALAADDFPAAAAQIPKIRRIVAINLVIGLANAAIGSGGRYWPW
;
A
#
# COMPACT_ATOMS: atom_id res chain seq x y z
N MET A 1 -13.33 -2.50 24.83
CA MET A 1 -13.92 -3.16 23.65
C MET A 1 -13.68 -2.37 22.36
N ILE A 2 -14.07 -1.09 22.28
CA ILE A 2 -13.95 -0.30 21.04
C ILE A 2 -12.51 -0.10 20.54
N HIS A 3 -11.54 0.07 21.45
CA HIS A 3 -10.12 0.17 21.10
C HIS A 3 -9.55 -1.13 20.48
N ALA A 4 -10.05 -2.29 20.90
CA ALA A 4 -9.65 -3.57 20.32
C ALA A 4 -10.17 -3.72 18.88
N ILE A 5 -11.37 -3.22 18.61
CA ILE A 5 -11.93 -3.19 17.25
C ILE A 5 -11.11 -2.27 16.34
N ALA A 6 -10.78 -1.06 16.82
CA ALA A 6 -9.95 -0.12 16.07
C ALA A 6 -8.56 -0.70 15.75
N LEU A 7 -7.90 -1.32 16.74
CA LEU A 7 -6.60 -1.97 16.54
C LEU A 7 -6.69 -3.13 15.55
N SER A 8 -7.68 -4.00 15.67
CA SER A 8 -7.87 -5.14 14.75
C SER A 8 -8.13 -4.65 13.32
N ALA A 9 -8.99 -3.64 13.15
CA ALA A 9 -9.24 -3.06 11.83
C ALA A 9 -7.98 -2.41 11.24
N HIS A 10 -7.20 -1.70 12.06
CA HIS A 10 -5.93 -1.11 11.66
C HIS A 10 -4.94 -2.17 11.18
N LEU A 11 -4.77 -3.24 11.98
CA LEU A 11 -3.86 -4.34 11.67
C LEU A 11 -4.28 -5.06 10.38
N LEU A 12 -5.56 -5.39 10.22
CA LEU A 12 -6.06 -6.06 9.01
C LEU A 12 -5.87 -5.18 7.77
N ALA A 13 -6.13 -3.88 7.86
CA ALA A 13 -5.91 -2.96 6.76
C ALA A 13 -4.42 -2.88 6.35
N ALA A 14 -3.51 -2.88 7.32
CA ALA A 14 -2.06 -2.95 7.07
C ALA A 14 -1.67 -4.27 6.41
N ILE A 15 -2.17 -5.41 6.89
CA ILE A 15 -1.90 -6.74 6.33
C ILE A 15 -2.39 -6.83 4.89
N ILE A 16 -3.62 -6.38 4.60
CA ILE A 16 -4.20 -6.43 3.26
C ILE A 16 -3.35 -5.61 2.28
N TRP A 17 -2.94 -4.40 2.67
CA TRP A 17 -2.18 -3.54 1.79
C TRP A 17 -0.74 -4.02 1.61
N VAL A 18 0.01 -4.21 2.70
CA VAL A 18 1.42 -4.62 2.64
C VAL A 18 1.56 -6.05 2.12
N GLY A 19 0.70 -6.97 2.59
CA GLY A 19 0.64 -8.35 2.11
C GLY A 19 0.25 -8.46 0.64
N GLY A 20 -0.67 -7.62 0.15
CA GLY A 20 -1.02 -7.56 -1.26
C GLY A 20 0.15 -7.10 -2.14
N MET A 21 0.92 -6.09 -1.68
CA MET A 21 2.14 -5.68 -2.37
C MET A 21 3.20 -6.79 -2.38
N PHE A 22 3.37 -7.49 -1.25
CA PHE A 22 4.27 -8.64 -1.14
C PHE A 22 3.88 -9.75 -2.12
N PHE A 23 2.60 -10.13 -2.14
CA PHE A 23 2.08 -11.13 -3.08
C PHE A 23 2.30 -10.73 -4.54
N ALA A 24 2.00 -9.47 -4.89
CA ALA A 24 2.20 -8.97 -6.25
C ALA A 24 3.65 -9.12 -6.72
N TYR A 25 4.61 -8.95 -5.81
CA TYR A 25 6.04 -9.03 -6.09
C TYR A 25 6.60 -10.45 -6.09
N MET A 26 6.24 -11.24 -5.09
CA MET A 26 6.87 -12.52 -4.81
C MET A 26 6.18 -13.69 -5.48
N ALA A 27 4.89 -13.55 -5.79
CA ALA A 27 4.11 -14.61 -6.42
C ALA A 27 3.64 -14.19 -7.81
N LEU A 28 2.82 -13.14 -7.92
CA LEU A 28 2.18 -12.80 -9.19
C LEU A 28 3.20 -12.44 -10.27
N ARG A 29 4.14 -11.53 -9.99
CA ARG A 29 5.15 -11.09 -10.96
C ARG A 29 5.96 -12.25 -11.57
N PRO A 30 6.59 -13.15 -10.80
CA PRO A 30 7.36 -14.25 -11.37
C PRO A 30 6.48 -15.27 -12.11
N SER A 31 5.17 -15.33 -11.86
CA SER A 31 4.24 -16.18 -12.60
C SER A 31 3.82 -15.62 -13.97
N MET A 32 4.05 -14.33 -14.25
CA MET A 32 3.62 -13.69 -15.51
C MET A 32 4.21 -14.26 -16.82
N PRO A 33 5.45 -14.81 -16.88
CA PRO A 33 6.05 -15.30 -18.14
C PRO A 33 5.32 -16.45 -18.82
N VAL A 34 4.36 -17.11 -18.14
CA VAL A 34 3.52 -18.15 -18.75
C VAL A 34 2.55 -17.60 -19.81
N LEU A 35 2.34 -16.29 -19.82
CA LEU A 35 1.37 -15.62 -20.70
C LEU A 35 2.07 -14.99 -21.93
N SER A 36 1.46 -15.16 -23.10
CA SER A 36 1.91 -14.54 -24.35
C SER A 36 1.36 -13.12 -24.51
N PRO A 37 2.11 -12.18 -25.12
CA PRO A 37 1.58 -10.84 -25.40
C PRO A 37 0.27 -10.87 -26.21
N PRO A 38 -0.72 -10.00 -25.91
CA PRO A 38 -0.72 -8.90 -24.93
C PRO A 38 -1.27 -9.27 -23.53
N ASP A 39 -1.57 -10.54 -23.27
CA ASP A 39 -2.29 -10.97 -22.06
C ASP A 39 -1.66 -10.56 -20.73
N PRO A 40 -0.31 -10.56 -20.56
CA PRO A 40 0.30 -10.04 -19.34
C PRO A 40 -0.14 -8.62 -19.00
N VAL A 41 -0.24 -7.74 -20.00
CA VAL A 41 -0.54 -6.31 -19.81
C VAL A 41 -2.00 -6.13 -19.40
N LYS A 42 -2.92 -6.87 -20.06
CA LYS A 42 -4.34 -6.89 -19.72
C LYS A 42 -4.58 -7.41 -18.30
N LEU A 43 -3.90 -8.50 -17.94
CA LEU A 43 -4.00 -9.08 -16.59
C LEU A 43 -3.50 -8.09 -15.53
N TRP A 44 -2.35 -7.43 -15.76
CA TRP A 44 -1.88 -6.39 -14.84
C TRP A 44 -2.87 -5.24 -14.69
N GLY A 45 -3.49 -4.78 -15.78
CA GLY A 45 -4.55 -3.78 -15.73
C GLY A 45 -5.69 -4.19 -14.79
N ARG A 46 -6.17 -5.43 -14.90
CA ARG A 46 -7.26 -5.96 -14.07
C ARG A 46 -6.85 -6.20 -12.62
N VAL A 47 -5.66 -6.74 -12.39
CA VAL A 47 -5.12 -6.93 -11.04
C VAL A 47 -4.99 -5.60 -10.32
N PHE A 48 -4.39 -4.58 -10.96
CA PHE A 48 -4.25 -3.26 -10.36
C PHE A 48 -5.60 -2.62 -10.08
N PHE A 49 -6.58 -2.73 -10.98
CA PHE A 49 -7.93 -2.25 -10.74
C PHE A 49 -8.53 -2.86 -9.46
N ASN A 50 -8.51 -4.18 -9.34
CA ASN A 50 -9.07 -4.87 -8.18
C ASN A 50 -8.29 -4.55 -6.90
N PHE A 51 -6.96 -4.59 -6.95
CA PHE A 51 -6.11 -4.36 -5.78
C PHE A 51 -6.19 -2.92 -5.29
N PHE A 52 -6.22 -1.93 -6.18
CA PHE A 52 -6.24 -0.52 -5.77
C PHE A 52 -7.55 -0.11 -5.09
N ASN A 53 -8.67 -0.76 -5.38
CA ASN A 53 -9.90 -0.57 -4.58
C ASN A 53 -9.68 -1.00 -3.11
N TRP A 54 -8.99 -2.12 -2.89
CA TRP A 54 -8.61 -2.55 -1.54
C TRP A 54 -7.59 -1.61 -0.90
N VAL A 55 -6.64 -1.07 -1.66
CA VAL A 55 -5.67 -0.10 -1.13
C VAL A 55 -6.36 1.18 -0.67
N TRP A 56 -7.32 1.72 -1.44
CA TRP A 56 -8.12 2.87 -1.00
C TRP A 56 -8.86 2.60 0.31
N LEU A 57 -9.52 1.44 0.40
CA LEU A 57 -10.20 1.02 1.63
C LEU A 57 -9.22 0.91 2.80
N SER A 58 -8.07 0.27 2.60
CA SER A 58 -7.02 0.15 3.62
C SER A 58 -6.51 1.51 4.08
N ILE A 59 -6.26 2.46 3.17
CA ILE A 59 -5.80 3.81 3.53
C ILE A 59 -6.83 4.51 4.42
N ILE A 60 -8.11 4.48 4.04
CA ILE A 60 -9.18 5.11 4.82
C ILE A 60 -9.25 4.48 6.22
N VAL A 61 -9.27 3.16 6.31
CA VAL A 61 -9.33 2.44 7.59
C VAL A 61 -8.10 2.75 8.45
N LEU A 62 -6.90 2.72 7.89
CA LEU A 62 -5.65 3.00 8.61
C LEU A 62 -5.61 4.42 9.18
N VAL A 63 -6.00 5.42 8.37
CA VAL A 63 -6.02 6.82 8.79
C VAL A 63 -7.06 7.01 9.91
N LEU A 64 -8.29 6.56 9.71
CA LEU A 64 -9.37 6.74 10.70
C LEU A 64 -9.05 6.05 12.03
N THR A 65 -8.63 4.78 11.98
CA THR A 65 -8.30 4.02 13.18
C THR A 65 -7.01 4.50 13.84
N GLY A 66 -6.00 4.90 13.06
CA GLY A 66 -4.73 5.41 13.56
C GLY A 66 -4.90 6.71 14.32
N TYR A 67 -5.59 7.70 13.74
CA TYR A 67 -5.88 8.96 14.43
C TYR A 67 -6.80 8.76 15.63
N TRP A 68 -7.80 7.87 15.53
CA TRP A 68 -8.62 7.52 16.69
C TRP A 68 -7.73 7.01 17.83
N MET A 69 -6.94 5.97 17.62
CA MET A 69 -6.08 5.41 18.67
C MET A 69 -5.11 6.46 19.21
N LEU A 70 -4.51 7.28 18.36
CA LEU A 70 -3.61 8.35 18.77
C LEU A 70 -4.25 9.31 19.78
N PHE A 71 -5.46 9.80 19.51
CA PHE A 71 -6.11 10.78 20.38
C PHE A 71 -6.82 10.13 21.58
N ALA A 72 -7.47 8.98 21.39
CA ALA A 72 -8.29 8.36 22.43
C ALA A 72 -7.51 7.43 23.37
N VAL A 73 -6.34 6.92 22.95
CA VAL A 73 -5.53 5.99 23.74
C VAL A 73 -4.20 6.61 24.14
N TYR A 74 -3.51 7.28 23.20
CA TYR A 74 -2.18 7.85 23.44
C TYR A 74 -2.22 9.32 23.89
N GLY A 75 -3.40 9.92 24.05
CA GLY A 75 -3.54 11.31 24.53
C GLY A 75 -3.09 12.37 23.52
N GLY A 76 -2.98 12.01 22.24
CA GLY A 76 -2.57 12.89 21.15
C GLY A 76 -1.07 12.88 20.86
N PHE A 77 -0.65 13.67 19.87
CA PHE A 77 0.74 13.69 19.39
C PHE A 77 1.77 14.10 20.45
N ALA A 78 1.42 14.98 21.38
CA ALA A 78 2.37 15.45 22.39
C ALA A 78 2.79 14.37 23.39
N LEU A 79 1.93 13.36 23.60
CA LEU A 79 2.13 12.27 24.57
C LEU A 79 2.47 10.95 23.87
N ALA A 80 2.48 10.93 22.54
CA ALA A 80 2.75 9.74 21.77
C ALA A 80 4.26 9.38 21.82
N PRO A 81 4.60 8.10 22.05
CA PRO A 81 6.00 7.66 21.99
C PRO A 81 6.59 7.81 20.59
N ALA A 82 7.92 7.96 20.52
CA ALA A 82 8.67 8.26 19.28
C ALA A 82 8.35 7.31 18.11
N TYR A 83 8.19 6.01 18.38
CA TYR A 83 7.89 5.03 17.33
C TYR A 83 6.56 5.30 16.62
N LEU A 84 5.55 5.90 17.29
CA LEU A 84 4.28 6.26 16.65
C LEU A 84 4.44 7.45 15.71
N HIS A 85 5.32 8.41 16.02
CA HIS A 85 5.65 9.50 15.10
C HIS A 85 6.37 8.98 13.86
N ILE A 86 7.32 8.06 14.03
CA ILE A 86 8.00 7.42 12.91
C ILE A 86 6.99 6.63 12.07
N MET A 87 6.13 5.83 12.73
CA MET A 87 5.11 5.02 12.05
C MET A 87 4.13 5.88 11.25
N HIS A 88 3.70 7.00 11.83
CA HIS A 88 2.83 7.99 11.19
C HIS A 88 3.51 8.65 9.99
N GLY A 89 4.75 9.12 10.14
CA GLY A 89 5.51 9.74 9.06
C GLY A 89 5.75 8.79 7.88
N LEU A 90 6.13 7.53 8.16
CA LEU A 90 6.27 6.50 7.12
C LEU A 90 4.92 6.22 6.44
N GLY A 91 3.83 6.13 7.21
CA GLY A 91 2.48 5.96 6.68
C GLY A 91 2.09 7.08 5.70
N LEU A 92 2.38 8.34 6.03
CA LEU A 92 2.12 9.48 5.14
C LEU A 92 2.94 9.40 3.84
N VAL A 93 4.21 8.99 3.92
CA VAL A 93 5.07 8.77 2.75
C VAL A 93 4.49 7.67 1.86
N MET A 94 4.05 6.56 2.43
CA MET A 94 3.41 5.46 1.69
C MET A 94 2.14 5.92 0.96
N ILE A 95 1.31 6.73 1.61
CA ILE A 95 0.10 7.31 1.01
C ILE A 95 0.49 8.24 -0.14
N ALA A 96 1.47 9.13 0.04
CA ALA A 96 1.93 10.03 -1.02
C ALA A 96 2.46 9.28 -2.26
N LEU A 97 3.24 8.21 -2.04
CA LEU A 97 3.70 7.32 -3.12
C LEU A 97 2.52 6.67 -3.85
N TYR A 98 1.51 6.19 -3.11
CA TYR A 98 0.33 5.59 -3.70
C TYR A 98 -0.51 6.59 -4.51
N LEU A 99 -0.73 7.81 -4.00
CA LEU A 99 -1.44 8.87 -4.71
C LEU A 99 -0.73 9.18 -6.04
N HIS A 100 0.59 9.37 -6.01
CA HIS A 100 1.36 9.58 -7.23
C HIS A 100 1.22 8.40 -8.21
N LEU A 101 1.38 7.16 -7.72
CA LEU A 101 1.21 5.94 -8.52
C LEU A 101 -0.16 5.87 -9.19
N PHE A 102 -1.23 6.12 -8.43
CA PHE A 102 -2.61 5.95 -8.86
C PHE A 102 -2.97 6.99 -9.94
N PHE A 103 -2.67 8.26 -9.69
CA PHE A 103 -3.07 9.34 -10.60
C PHE A 103 -2.13 9.49 -11.82
N ALA A 104 -0.85 9.14 -11.71
CA ALA A 104 0.10 9.29 -12.81
C ALA A 104 0.29 8.00 -13.65
N PRO A 105 1.14 7.02 -13.28
CA PRO A 105 1.40 5.87 -14.15
C PRO A 105 0.20 4.92 -14.30
N TYR A 106 -0.62 4.71 -13.27
CA TYR A 106 -1.82 3.88 -13.40
C TYR A 106 -2.90 4.55 -14.27
N GLY A 107 -3.12 5.86 -14.11
CA GLY A 107 -3.98 6.62 -15.03
C GLY A 107 -3.53 6.52 -16.49
N ARG A 108 -2.23 6.60 -16.76
CA ARG A 108 -1.67 6.40 -18.12
C ARG A 108 -1.84 4.96 -18.62
N LEU A 109 -1.68 3.97 -17.75
CA LEU A 109 -1.90 2.55 -18.07
C LEU A 109 -3.34 2.32 -18.53
N GLN A 110 -4.32 2.80 -17.77
CA GLN A 110 -5.75 2.63 -18.09
C GLN A 110 -6.12 3.33 -19.40
N LYS A 111 -5.61 4.54 -19.65
CA LYS A 111 -5.83 5.25 -20.92
C LYS A 111 -5.27 4.47 -22.11
N ALA A 112 -4.06 3.91 -22.00
CA ALA A 112 -3.45 3.12 -23.06
C ALA A 112 -4.20 1.80 -23.28
N LEU A 113 -4.64 1.11 -22.22
CA LEU A 113 -5.46 -0.09 -22.30
C LEU A 113 -6.81 0.18 -22.99
N ALA A 114 -7.45 1.31 -22.71
CA ALA A 114 -8.71 1.69 -23.33
C ALA A 114 -8.58 2.05 -24.82
N ALA A 115 -7.36 2.37 -25.27
CA ALA A 115 -7.04 2.67 -26.66
C ALA A 115 -6.39 1.47 -27.40
N ASP A 116 -6.34 0.29 -26.78
CA ASP A 116 -5.63 -0.91 -27.27
C ASP A 116 -4.14 -0.67 -27.61
N ASP A 117 -3.53 0.38 -27.04
CA ASP A 117 -2.10 0.68 -27.17
C ASP A 117 -1.30 -0.15 -26.13
N PHE A 118 -1.15 -1.44 -26.42
CA PHE A 118 -0.43 -2.38 -25.56
C PHE A 118 1.04 -2.00 -25.33
N PRO A 119 1.80 -1.49 -26.31
CA PRO A 119 3.15 -0.98 -26.07
C PRO A 119 3.20 0.16 -25.03
N ALA A 120 2.35 1.18 -25.15
CA ALA A 120 2.32 2.29 -24.20
C ALA A 120 1.84 1.86 -22.81
N ALA A 121 0.89 0.92 -22.76
CA ALA A 121 0.43 0.30 -21.51
C ALA A 121 1.56 -0.47 -20.82
N ALA A 122 2.27 -1.34 -21.56
CA ALA A 122 3.40 -2.11 -21.06
C ALA A 122 4.50 -1.23 -20.47
N ALA A 123 4.76 -0.06 -21.08
CA ALA A 123 5.76 0.90 -20.61
C ALA A 123 5.45 1.52 -19.23
N GLN A 124 4.19 1.48 -18.76
CA GLN A 124 3.85 1.97 -17.41
C GLN A 124 4.06 0.93 -16.31
N ILE A 125 3.99 -0.37 -16.65
CA ILE A 125 4.06 -1.46 -15.66
C ILE A 125 5.37 -1.42 -14.83
N PRO A 126 6.58 -1.24 -15.41
CA PRO A 126 7.80 -1.12 -14.63
C PRO A 126 7.82 0.07 -13.67
N LYS A 127 7.18 1.20 -14.05
CA LYS A 127 7.09 2.41 -13.21
C LYS A 127 6.21 2.16 -12.00
N ILE A 128 5.02 1.57 -12.22
CA ILE A 128 4.09 1.17 -11.15
C ILE A 128 4.82 0.23 -10.19
N ARG A 129 5.45 -0.82 -10.73
CA ARG A 129 6.23 -1.78 -9.95
C ARG A 129 7.26 -1.07 -9.08
N ARG A 130 8.16 -0.26 -9.65
CA ARG A 130 9.20 0.43 -8.87
C ARG A 130 8.64 1.18 -7.65
N ILE A 131 7.52 1.90 -7.82
CA ILE A 131 6.88 2.60 -6.70
C ILE A 131 6.31 1.59 -5.68
N VAL A 132 5.65 0.52 -6.12
CA VAL A 132 5.15 -0.55 -5.24
C VAL A 132 6.30 -1.23 -4.47
N ALA A 133 7.47 -1.48 -5.08
CA ALA A 133 8.62 -2.04 -4.36
C ALA A 133 9.11 -1.12 -3.24
N ILE A 134 9.27 0.18 -3.53
CA ILE A 134 9.68 1.16 -2.52
C ILE A 134 8.64 1.20 -1.40
N ASN A 135 7.36 1.24 -1.76
CA ASN A 135 6.25 1.27 -0.81
C ASN A 135 6.18 -0.02 0.04
N LEU A 136 6.48 -1.18 -0.55
CA LEU A 136 6.55 -2.46 0.17
C LEU A 136 7.68 -2.46 1.21
N VAL A 137 8.88 -1.99 0.86
CA VAL A 137 10.00 -1.91 1.81
C VAL A 137 9.64 -1.00 2.99
N ILE A 138 9.08 0.18 2.70
CA ILE A 138 8.60 1.10 3.74
C ILE A 138 7.50 0.44 4.56
N GLY A 139 6.55 -0.25 3.94
CA GLY A 139 5.44 -0.91 4.61
C GLY A 139 5.88 -2.03 5.55
N LEU A 140 6.86 -2.84 5.15
CA LEU A 140 7.44 -3.88 6.00
C LEU A 140 8.18 -3.28 7.20
N ALA A 141 8.99 -2.23 6.97
CA ALA A 141 9.65 -1.49 8.04
C ALA A 141 8.63 -0.85 9.00
N ASN A 142 7.59 -0.23 8.44
CA ASN A 142 6.53 0.41 9.21
C ASN A 142 5.75 -0.61 10.06
N ALA A 143 5.46 -1.79 9.53
CA ALA A 143 4.82 -2.88 10.27
C ALA A 143 5.70 -3.40 11.42
N ALA A 144 7.02 -3.54 11.20
CA ALA A 144 7.97 -3.89 12.25
C ALA A 144 8.04 -2.83 13.37
N ILE A 145 8.03 -1.54 13.00
CA ILE A 145 7.99 -0.42 13.95
C ILE A 145 6.67 -0.41 14.71
N GLY A 146 5.52 -0.54 14.03
CA GLY A 146 4.21 -0.51 14.68
C GLY A 146 3.97 -1.68 15.64
N SER A 147 4.51 -2.86 15.34
CA SER A 147 4.32 -4.06 16.18
C SER A 147 5.38 -4.20 17.28
N GLY A 148 6.65 -3.92 16.97
CA GLY A 148 7.80 -4.06 17.86
C GLY A 148 8.18 -2.78 18.60
N GLY A 149 7.65 -1.64 18.17
CA GLY A 149 8.08 -0.30 18.60
C GLY A 149 7.81 0.07 20.06
N ARG A 150 7.19 -0.79 20.84
CA ARG A 150 7.11 -0.61 22.29
C ARG A 150 8.29 -1.23 23.05
N TYR A 151 9.15 -2.00 22.36
CA TYR A 151 10.19 -2.82 22.98
C TYR A 151 11.63 -2.38 22.66
N TRP A 152 11.84 -1.41 21.77
CA TRP A 152 13.21 -0.94 21.47
C TRP A 152 13.59 0.20 22.44
N PRO A 153 14.90 0.48 22.58
CA PRO A 153 15.37 1.58 23.40
C PRO A 153 15.25 2.90 22.63
N TRP A 154 14.28 3.72 22.99
CA TRP A 154 14.10 5.11 22.57
C TRP A 154 13.71 5.96 23.76
#